data_AF-A0A9W6B1E9-F1
#
_entry.id   AF-A0A9W6B1E9-F1
#
_cell.length_a   1.000
_cell.length_b   1.000
_cell.length_c   1.000
_cell.angle_alpha   90.00
_cell.angle_beta   90.00
_cell.angle_gamma   90.00
#
_symmetry.space_group_name_H-M   'P 1'
#
loop_
_entity.id
_entity.type
_entity.pdbx_description
1 polymer ?
#
loop_
_entity_poly.entity_id
_entity_poly.type
_entity_poly.pdbx_seq_one_letter_code
_entity_poly.pdbx_strand_id
1 'polypeptide(L)'
;MKKHQLEALIVGLSIISIITSVNVNMIIKKHHDQIENQIIKTIKSKFRNKAIYGTWIHYYKKQKAFIGGINIQSGHEINQFKFIANNNGKITQFFRLK
;
A
#
# COMPACT_ATOMS: atom_id res chain seq x y z
N MET A 1 0.69 -42.74 25.07
CA MET A 1 0.05 -42.20 23.85
C MET A 1 0.79 -42.72 22.63
N LYS A 2 0.07 -43.22 21.61
CA LYS A 2 0.69 -43.84 20.43
C LYS A 2 1.35 -42.76 19.56
N LYS A 3 2.58 -43.02 19.07
CA LYS A 3 3.44 -42.11 18.28
C LYS A 3 2.69 -41.38 17.14
N HIS A 4 1.73 -42.05 16.53
CA HIS A 4 0.89 -41.54 15.44
C HIS A 4 -0.02 -40.34 15.80
N GLN A 5 -0.41 -40.16 17.07
CA GLN A 5 -1.21 -39.00 17.49
C GLN A 5 -0.36 -37.71 17.56
N LEU A 6 0.94 -37.84 17.84
CA LEU A 6 1.86 -36.71 17.92
C LEU A 6 2.25 -36.19 16.54
N GLU A 7 2.44 -37.08 15.57
CA GLU A 7 2.71 -36.72 14.17
C GLU A 7 1.52 -36.00 13.53
N ALA A 8 0.28 -36.46 13.78
CA ALA A 8 -0.94 -35.77 13.32
C ALA A 8 -1.12 -34.38 13.97
N LEU A 9 -0.73 -34.23 15.24
CA LEU A 9 -0.78 -32.94 15.95
C LEU A 9 0.21 -31.93 15.37
N ILE A 10 1.44 -32.36 15.05
CA ILE A 10 2.48 -31.49 14.46
C ILE A 10 2.09 -31.06 13.04
N VAL A 11 1.55 -31.98 12.23
CA VAL A 11 1.06 -31.66 10.88
C VAL A 11 -0.11 -30.69 10.95
N GLY A 12 -1.06 -30.89 11.87
CA GLY A 12 -2.20 -29.99 12.09
C GLY A 12 -1.78 -28.58 12.50
N LEU A 13 -0.83 -28.43 13.42
CA LEU A 13 -0.29 -27.13 13.85
C LEU A 13 0.42 -26.41 12.70
N SER A 14 1.18 -27.15 11.89
CA SER A 14 1.93 -26.60 10.75
C SER A 14 1.01 -26.06 9.66
N ILE A 15 -0.09 -26.77 9.35
CA ILE A 15 -1.09 -26.35 8.35
C ILE A 15 -1.86 -25.12 8.84
N ILE A 16 -2.27 -25.08 10.11
CA ILE A 16 -2.96 -23.93 10.70
C ILE A 16 -2.08 -22.67 10.64
N SER A 17 -0.79 -22.78 10.95
CA SER A 17 0.16 -21.67 10.82
C SER A 17 0.26 -21.17 9.38
N ILE A 18 0.36 -22.06 8.39
CA ILE A 18 0.42 -21.68 6.97
C ILE A 18 -0.87 -20.98 6.53
N ILE A 19 -2.04 -21.54 6.84
CA ILE A 19 -3.34 -20.94 6.50
C ILE A 19 -3.48 -19.56 7.15
N THR A 20 -3.07 -19.42 8.41
CA THR A 20 -3.10 -18.15 9.14
C THR A 20 -2.15 -17.13 8.49
N SER A 21 -0.93 -17.52 8.13
CA SER A 21 0.02 -16.63 7.46
C SER A 21 -0.43 -16.21 6.05
N VAL A 22 -1.02 -17.11 5.26
CA VAL A 22 -1.59 -16.78 3.95
C VAL A 22 -2.74 -15.79 4.10
N ASN A 23 -3.62 -16.01 5.07
CA ASN A 23 -4.77 -15.13 5.33
C ASN A 23 -4.32 -13.74 5.83
N VAL A 24 -3.33 -13.68 6.73
CA VAL A 24 -2.73 -12.41 7.19
C VAL A 24 -2.10 -11.63 6.04
N ASN A 25 -1.35 -12.30 5.16
CA ASN A 25 -0.76 -11.63 3.98
C ASN A 25 -1.82 -11.10 3.02
N MET A 26 -2.92 -11.84 2.82
CA MET A 26 -4.07 -11.37 2.03
C MET A 26 -4.76 -10.16 2.66
N ILE A 27 -4.95 -10.16 3.98
CA ILE A 27 -5.56 -9.04 4.72
C ILE A 27 -4.66 -7.80 4.61
N ILE A 28 -3.35 -7.94 4.80
CA ILE A 28 -2.38 -6.84 4.67
C ILE A 28 -2.40 -6.28 3.25
N LYS A 29 -2.39 -7.15 2.23
CA LYS A 29 -2.46 -6.72 0.82
C LYS A 29 -3.75 -5.96 0.54
N LYS A 30 -4.91 -6.53 0.91
CA LYS A 30 -6.21 -5.89 0.72
C LYS A 30 -6.30 -4.54 1.44
N HIS A 31 -5.74 -4.44 2.63
CA HIS A 31 -5.69 -3.20 3.38
C HIS A 31 -4.81 -2.14 2.69
N HIS A 32 -3.64 -2.51 2.18
CA HIS A 32 -2.80 -1.60 1.40
C HIS A 32 -3.50 -1.13 0.12
N ASP A 33 -4.16 -2.03 -0.62
CA ASP A 33 -4.91 -1.67 -1.82
C ASP A 33 -6.01 -0.63 -1.51
N GLN A 34 -6.68 -0.76 -0.36
CA GLN A 34 -7.68 0.23 0.10
C GLN A 34 -7.05 1.59 0.37
N ILE A 35 -5.88 1.63 1.02
CA ILE A 35 -5.17 2.87 1.32
C ILE A 35 -4.68 3.54 0.04
N GLU A 36 -4.09 2.78 -0.88
CA GLU A 36 -3.65 3.28 -2.18
C GLU A 36 -4.82 3.91 -2.96
N ASN A 37 -5.99 3.26 -2.95
CA ASN A 37 -7.21 3.82 -3.54
C ASN A 37 -7.64 5.14 -2.89
N GLN A 38 -7.52 5.27 -1.56
CA GLN A 38 -7.81 6.53 -0.86
C GLN A 38 -6.79 7.63 -1.20
N ILE A 39 -5.52 7.28 -1.35
CA ILE A 39 -4.47 8.22 -1.80
C ILE A 39 -4.80 8.72 -3.21
N ILE A 40 -5.12 7.81 -4.15
CA ILE A 40 -5.49 8.15 -5.52
C ILE A 40 -6.70 9.08 -5.55
N LYS A 41 -7.73 8.82 -4.73
CA LYS A 41 -8.90 9.72 -4.60
C LYS A 41 -8.49 11.11 -4.11
N THR A 42 -7.63 11.18 -3.09
CA THR A 42 -7.12 12.44 -2.54
C THR A 42 -6.35 13.23 -3.60
N ILE A 43 -5.48 12.55 -4.37
CA ILE A 43 -4.72 13.14 -5.47
C ILE A 43 -5.66 13.68 -6.55
N LYS A 44 -6.62 12.89 -7.02
CA LYS A 44 -7.59 13.30 -8.05
C LYS A 44 -8.42 14.51 -7.60
N SER A 45 -8.79 14.57 -6.32
CA SER A 45 -9.49 15.72 -5.74
C SER A 45 -8.60 16.97 -5.73
N LYS A 46 -7.35 16.86 -5.27
CA LYS A 46 -6.41 17.99 -5.17
C LYS A 46 -6.02 18.57 -6.53
N PHE A 47 -5.85 17.72 -7.55
CA PHE A 47 -5.46 18.11 -8.90
C PHE A 47 -6.63 18.00 -9.88
N ARG A 48 -7.83 18.34 -9.41
CA ARG A 48 -9.02 18.39 -10.25
C ARG A 48 -8.73 19.28 -11.48
N ASN A 49 -9.10 18.80 -12.66
CA ASN A 49 -8.87 19.45 -13.96
C ASN A 49 -7.39 19.54 -14.40
N LYS A 50 -6.49 18.75 -13.80
CA LYS A 50 -5.12 18.59 -14.31
C LYS A 50 -4.93 17.20 -14.93
N ALA A 51 -4.10 17.13 -15.96
CA ALA A 51 -3.75 15.87 -16.59
C ALA A 51 -2.67 15.15 -15.76
N ILE A 52 -3.06 14.07 -15.09
CA ILE A 52 -2.15 13.22 -14.32
C ILE A 52 -1.60 12.14 -15.26
N TYR A 53 -0.30 12.19 -15.53
CA TYR A 53 0.35 11.29 -16.50
C TYR A 53 0.96 10.04 -15.87
N GLY A 54 1.19 10.07 -14.56
CA GLY A 54 1.73 8.93 -13.83
C GLY A 54 1.59 9.12 -12.33
N THR A 55 1.38 8.01 -11.62
CA THR A 55 1.39 7.96 -10.16
C THR A 55 2.03 6.65 -9.74
N TRP A 56 2.96 6.72 -8.80
CA TRP A 56 3.51 5.54 -8.12
C TRP A 56 3.35 5.72 -6.62
N ILE A 57 3.08 4.61 -5.92
CA ILE A 57 2.84 4.58 -4.47
C ILE A 57 3.59 3.38 -3.92
N HIS A 58 4.27 3.56 -2.80
CA HIS A 58 5.02 2.52 -2.12
C HIS A 58 4.86 2.61 -0.61
N TYR A 59 4.53 1.48 0.03
CA TYR A 59 4.47 1.41 1.48
C TYR A 59 5.85 1.24 2.11
N TYR A 60 6.31 2.26 2.83
CA TYR A 60 7.59 2.25 3.52
C TYR A 60 7.44 1.74 4.97
N LYS A 61 7.65 0.43 5.15
CA LYS A 61 7.45 -0.29 6.43
C LYS A 61 8.11 0.37 7.65
N LYS A 62 9.34 0.90 7.50
CA LYS A 62 10.10 1.51 8.61
C LYS A 62 9.43 2.76 9.19
N GLN A 63 8.79 3.57 8.35
CA GLN A 63 8.11 4.80 8.79
C GLN A 63 6.59 4.62 8.91
N LYS A 64 6.07 3.40 8.65
CA LYS A 64 4.63 3.09 8.61
C LYS A 64 3.84 4.12 7.79
N ALA A 65 4.37 4.49 6.63
CA ALA A 65 3.83 5.54 5.77
C ALA A 65 3.90 5.12 4.29
N PHE A 66 3.02 5.69 3.48
CA PHE A 66 3.05 5.56 2.03
C PHE A 66 3.83 6.73 1.44
N ILE A 67 4.81 6.43 0.61
CA ILE A 67 5.58 7.42 -0.14
C ILE A 67 5.23 7.24 -1.60
N GLY A 68 5.00 8.34 -2.31
CA GLY A 68 4.68 8.25 -3.72
C GLY A 68 5.17 9.45 -4.51
N GLY A 69 4.96 9.35 -5.80
CA GLY A 69 5.20 10.44 -6.73
C GLY A 69 4.08 10.56 -7.75
N ILE A 70 3.89 11.77 -8.25
CA ILE A 70 2.91 12.09 -9.28
C ILE A 70 3.53 13.03 -10.31
N ASN A 71 3.23 12.74 -11.58
CA ASN A 71 3.57 13.59 -12.71
C ASN A 71 2.31 14.25 -13.26
N ILE A 72 2.32 15.59 -13.34
CA ILE A 72 1.20 16.40 -13.79
C ILE A 72 1.61 17.22 -15.00
N GLN A 73 0.91 17.05 -16.10
CA GLN A 73 1.13 17.85 -17.30
C GLN A 73 0.42 19.20 -17.17
N SER A 74 1.17 20.28 -17.40
CA SER A 74 0.69 21.65 -17.49
C SER A 74 1.19 22.25 -18.81
N GLY A 75 0.38 22.18 -19.87
CA GLY A 75 0.83 22.57 -21.22
C GLY A 75 1.94 21.66 -21.73
N HIS A 76 3.10 22.24 -22.05
CA HIS A 76 4.30 21.52 -22.50
C HIS A 76 5.20 21.04 -21.35
N GLU A 77 4.90 21.40 -20.10
CA GLU A 77 5.72 21.06 -18.94
C GLU A 77 5.15 19.87 -18.16
N ILE A 78 6.05 19.02 -17.65
CA ILE A 78 5.72 17.95 -16.71
C ILE A 78 6.18 18.38 -15.32
N ASN A 79 5.22 18.65 -14.44
CA ASN A 79 5.46 18.97 -13.04
C ASN A 79 5.49 17.68 -12.23
N GLN A 80 6.61 17.40 -11.59
CA GLN A 80 6.78 16.22 -10.75
C GLN A 80 6.58 16.58 -9.28
N PHE A 81 5.93 15.69 -8.53
CA PHE A 81 5.75 15.88 -7.10
C PHE A 81 6.02 14.59 -6.35
N LYS A 82 6.59 14.72 -5.16
CA LYS A 82 6.70 13.68 -4.15
C LYS A 82 5.66 13.92 -3.07
N PHE A 83 5.09 12.87 -2.51
CA PHE A 83 4.19 12.98 -1.37
C PHE A 83 4.45 11.91 -0.30
N ILE A 84 3.99 12.20 0.90
CA ILE A 84 3.91 11.24 2.02
C ILE A 84 2.47 11.17 2.50
N ALA A 85 1.90 9.98 2.54
CA ALA A 85 0.56 9.69 3.04
C ALA A 85 0.60 8.74 4.25
N ASN A 86 -0.37 8.91 5.15
CA ASN A 86 -0.52 8.05 6.32
C ASN A 86 -1.34 6.78 5.99
N ASN A 87 -1.54 5.91 6.98
CA ASN A 87 -2.31 4.66 6.82
C ASN A 87 -3.83 4.86 6.64
N ASN A 88 -4.31 6.11 6.63
CA ASN A 88 -5.70 6.45 6.30
C ASN A 88 -5.80 7.08 4.90
N GLY A 89 -4.74 6.94 4.08
CA GLY A 89 -4.66 7.47 2.73
C GLY A 89 -4.64 9.00 2.63
N LYS A 90 -4.51 9.71 3.76
CA LYS A 90 -4.42 11.18 3.78
C LYS A 90 -2.98 11.60 3.49
N ILE A 91 -2.82 12.47 2.50
CA ILE A 91 -1.52 13.07 2.18
C ILE A 91 -1.18 14.13 3.24
N THR A 92 -0.05 13.92 3.91
CA THR A 92 0.46 14.77 5.00
C THR A 92 1.52 15.76 4.52
N GLN A 93 2.29 15.39 3.50
CA GLN A 93 3.35 16.23 2.92
C GLN A 93 3.35 16.14 1.40
N PHE A 94 3.69 17.25 0.75
CA PHE A 94 3.73 17.39 -0.71
C PHE A 94 4.91 18.27 -1.11
N PHE A 95 5.76 17.79 -2.01
CA PHE A 95 6.97 18.48 -2.44
C PHE A 95 7.03 18.50 -3.96
N ARG A 96 7.28 19.67 -4.57
CA ARG A 96 7.58 19.75 -5.99
C ARG A 96 9.02 19.32 -6.23
N LEU A 97 9.21 18.37 -7.14
CA LEU A 97 10.50 18.01 -7.69
C LEU A 97 10.61 18.80 -9.00
N LYS A 98 11.66 19.60 -9.14
CA LYS A 98 11.81 20.64 -10.18
C LYS A 98 11.43 20.16 -11.58
#